data_AF-A0AAN6EA33-F1
#
_entry.id   AF-A0AAN6EA33-F1
#
_cell.length_a   1.000
_cell.length_b   1.000
_cell.length_c   1.000
_cell.angle_alpha   90.00
_cell.angle_beta   90.00
_cell.angle_gamma   90.00
#
_symmetry.space_group_name_H-M   'P 1'
#
loop_
_entity.id
_entity.type
_entity.pdbx_description
1 polymer ?
#
loop_
_entity_poly.entity_id
_entity_poly.type
_entity_poly.pdbx_seq_one_letter_code
_entity_poly.pdbx_strand_id
1 'polypeptide(L)'
;MSALQDKHAEVQSNAAYGVGAFIETATIDASPYFGDVLKALFPLIQMTDNTNNARDNAAGCVARLILENADAVPLSDVLPAWIGALPIRGDHLEDLPVYDAVCYLLKNKRSEVEACLPALMAVLKQAMSDPDTLFTEESRQYLGSL
;
A
#
# COMPACT_ATOMS: atom_id res chain seq x y z
N MET A 1 8.85 1.38 -16.65
CA MET A 1 9.19 1.46 -15.20
C MET A 1 10.50 2.21 -14.89
N SER A 2 11.12 2.94 -15.83
CA SER A 2 12.43 3.59 -15.59
C SER A 2 12.41 4.64 -14.48
N ALA A 3 11.31 5.38 -14.29
CA ALA A 3 11.21 6.42 -13.26
C ALA A 3 11.13 5.86 -11.83
N LEU A 4 10.54 4.67 -11.63
CA LEU A 4 10.53 3.98 -10.32
C LEU A 4 11.93 3.51 -9.91
N GLN A 5 12.86 3.43 -10.87
CA GLN A 5 14.25 2.99 -10.67
C GLN A 5 15.23 4.15 -10.88
N ASP A 6 14.74 5.39 -10.85
CA ASP A 6 15.59 6.56 -11.05
C ASP A 6 16.61 6.69 -9.91
N LYS A 7 17.76 7.34 -10.18
CA LYS A 7 18.78 7.60 -9.17
C LYS A 7 18.34 8.65 -8.14
N HIS A 8 17.35 9.47 -8.49
CA HIS A 8 16.81 10.51 -7.62
C HIS A 8 15.59 10.00 -6.84
N ALA A 9 15.76 9.99 -5.53
CA ALA A 9 14.75 9.66 -4.52
C ALA A 9 13.37 10.33 -4.76
N GLU A 10 13.36 11.60 -5.15
CA GLU A 10 12.13 12.35 -5.41
C GLU A 10 11.39 11.87 -6.67
N VAL A 11 12.14 11.49 -7.71
CA VAL A 11 11.57 10.95 -8.95
C VAL A 11 10.92 9.59 -8.69
N GLN A 12 11.55 8.75 -7.87
CA GLN A 12 10.97 7.47 -7.45
C GLN A 12 9.66 7.65 -6.70
N SER A 13 9.64 8.59 -5.73
CA SER A 13 8.45 8.92 -4.94
C SER A 13 7.28 9.40 -5.81
N ASN A 14 7.54 10.37 -6.69
CA ASN A 14 6.54 10.89 -7.62
C ASN A 14 6.07 9.83 -8.62
N ALA A 15 6.97 8.94 -9.07
CA ALA A 15 6.61 7.85 -9.95
C ALA A 15 5.73 6.80 -9.26
N ALA A 16 6.01 6.47 -8.00
CA ALA A 16 5.20 5.52 -7.21
C ALA A 16 3.78 6.06 -7.03
N TYR A 17 3.65 7.31 -6.60
CA TYR A 17 2.35 7.99 -6.51
C TYR A 17 1.63 8.03 -7.86
N GLY A 18 2.30 8.49 -8.92
CA GLY A 18 1.71 8.66 -10.24
C GLY A 18 1.21 7.35 -10.86
N VAL A 19 1.95 6.24 -10.68
CA VAL A 19 1.51 4.91 -11.12
C VAL A 19 0.28 4.46 -10.34
N GLY A 20 0.28 4.65 -9.01
CA GLY A 20 -0.88 4.30 -8.17
C GLY A 20 -2.13 5.07 -8.55
N ALA A 21 -2.03 6.40 -8.66
CA ALA A 21 -3.14 7.28 -9.05
C ALA A 21 -3.65 6.98 -10.46
N PHE A 22 -2.76 6.62 -11.40
CA PHE A 22 -3.19 6.17 -12.73
C PHE A 22 -4.01 4.88 -12.64
N ILE A 23 -3.58 3.89 -11.86
CA ILE A 23 -4.31 2.62 -11.70
C ILE A 23 -5.68 2.84 -11.08
N GLU A 24 -5.77 3.65 -10.02
CA GLU A 24 -7.03 3.98 -9.33
C GLU A 24 -8.05 4.69 -10.23
N THR A 25 -7.59 5.43 -11.24
CA THR A 25 -8.46 6.23 -12.12
C THR A 25 -8.57 5.66 -13.54
N ALA A 26 -7.87 4.56 -13.82
CA ALA A 26 -7.86 3.96 -15.15
C ALA A 26 -9.26 3.45 -15.51
N THR A 27 -9.67 3.69 -16.75
CA THR A 27 -10.91 3.13 -17.32
C THR A 27 -10.65 1.88 -18.16
N ILE A 28 -9.39 1.41 -18.16
CA ILE A 28 -8.92 0.23 -18.87
C ILE A 28 -8.37 -0.77 -17.86
N ASP A 29 -8.39 -2.05 -18.22
CA ASP A 29 -7.77 -3.08 -17.39
C ASP A 29 -6.25 -2.92 -17.37
N ALA A 30 -5.73 -2.49 -16.21
CA ALA A 30 -4.31 -2.32 -15.95
C ALA A 30 -3.66 -3.56 -15.31
N SER A 31 -4.44 -4.58 -14.95
CA SER A 31 -3.97 -5.78 -14.24
C SER A 31 -2.84 -6.55 -14.96
N PRO A 32 -2.74 -6.56 -16.32
CA PRO A 32 -1.61 -7.19 -16.99
C PRO A 32 -0.23 -6.60 -16.63
N TYR A 33 -0.20 -5.37 -16.11
CA TYR A 33 1.04 -4.67 -15.77
C TYR A 33 1.41 -4.75 -14.29
N PHE A 34 0.54 -5.28 -13.42
CA PHE A 34 0.75 -5.29 -11.96
C PHE A 34 2.05 -5.98 -11.57
N GLY A 35 2.37 -7.11 -12.22
CA GLY A 35 3.62 -7.83 -11.95
C GLY A 35 4.88 -6.98 -12.18
N ASP A 36 4.90 -6.15 -13.22
CA ASP A 36 6.06 -5.29 -13.52
C ASP A 36 6.09 -4.04 -12.62
N VAL A 37 4.92 -3.52 -12.24
CA VAL A 37 4.81 -2.45 -11.24
C VAL A 37 5.36 -2.95 -9.90
N LEU A 38 4.89 -4.09 -9.41
CA LEU A 38 5.28 -4.67 -8.13
C LEU A 38 6.78 -4.95 -8.06
N LYS A 39 7.38 -5.50 -9.12
CA LYS A 39 8.85 -5.69 -9.22
C LYS A 39 9.62 -4.38 -9.07
N ALA A 40 9.09 -3.29 -9.64
CA ALA A 40 9.72 -1.98 -9.56
C ALA A 40 9.51 -1.29 -8.19
N LEU A 41 8.37 -1.52 -7.54
CA LEU A 41 8.07 -0.97 -6.20
C LEU A 41 8.80 -1.71 -5.07
N PHE A 42 9.06 -3.01 -5.22
CA PHE A 42 9.59 -3.85 -4.14
C PHE A 42 10.84 -3.29 -3.44
N PRO A 43 11.86 -2.76 -4.16
CA PRO A 43 13.01 -2.14 -3.52
C PRO A 43 12.64 -0.90 -2.67
N LEU A 44 11.65 -0.11 -3.11
CA LEU A 44 11.21 1.11 -2.42
C LEU A 44 10.49 0.78 -1.11
N ILE A 45 9.63 -0.23 -1.12
CA ILE A 45 8.87 -0.71 0.07
C ILE A 45 9.83 -1.23 1.15
N GLN A 46 10.99 -1.74 0.75
CA GLN A 46 12.02 -2.24 1.68
C GLN A 46 12.99 -1.17 2.20
N MET A 47 12.96 0.07 1.69
CA MET A 47 13.89 1.13 2.09
C MET A 47 13.71 1.54 3.55
N THR A 48 14.74 1.42 4.39
CA THR A 48 14.66 1.84 5.80
C THR A 48 14.50 3.35 5.97
N ASP A 49 15.05 4.12 5.04
CA ASP A 49 14.93 5.58 4.97
C ASP A 49 13.67 5.95 4.17
N ASN A 50 12.91 6.92 4.70
CA ASN A 50 11.70 7.45 4.09
C ASN A 50 11.72 8.99 4.03
N THR A 51 12.90 9.62 4.04
CA THR A 51 13.04 11.09 3.97
C THR A 51 12.41 11.72 2.72
N ASN A 52 12.16 10.95 1.67
CA ASN A 52 11.58 11.36 0.39
C ASN A 52 10.15 10.84 0.15
N ASN A 53 9.52 10.21 1.15
CA ASN A 53 8.22 9.55 1.05
C ASN A 53 8.13 8.41 0.01
N ALA A 54 9.24 7.95 -0.59
CA ALA A 54 9.16 6.94 -1.65
C ALA A 54 8.67 5.58 -1.11
N ARG A 55 8.97 5.26 0.16
CA ARG A 55 8.46 4.06 0.81
C ARG A 55 6.95 4.16 1.01
N ASP A 56 6.46 5.31 1.50
CA ASP A 56 5.04 5.56 1.72
C ASP A 56 4.25 5.54 0.40
N ASN A 57 4.71 6.25 -0.61
CA ASN A 57 4.07 6.29 -1.94
C ASN A 57 4.11 4.92 -2.64
N ALA A 58 5.15 4.12 -2.40
CA ALA A 58 5.18 2.75 -2.88
C ALA A 58 4.16 1.86 -2.14
N ALA A 59 4.01 2.03 -0.82
CA ALA A 59 3.01 1.31 -0.04
C ALA A 59 1.58 1.67 -0.48
N GLY A 60 1.28 2.96 -0.69
CA GLY A 60 -0.04 3.37 -1.19
C GLY A 60 -0.26 3.03 -2.66
N CYS A 61 0.78 2.95 -3.49
CA CYS A 61 0.65 2.38 -4.84
C CYS A 61 0.21 0.91 -4.78
N VAL A 62 0.88 0.07 -3.97
CA VAL A 62 0.47 -1.34 -3.77
C VAL A 62 -0.96 -1.44 -3.27
N ALA A 63 -1.37 -0.56 -2.35
CA ALA A 63 -2.73 -0.52 -1.84
C ALA A 63 -3.76 -0.31 -2.96
N ARG A 64 -3.49 0.62 -3.88
CA ARG A 64 -4.35 0.87 -5.05
C ARG A 64 -4.40 -0.30 -6.02
N LEU A 65 -3.30 -1.04 -6.23
CA LEU A 65 -3.33 -2.30 -7.01
C LEU A 65 -4.26 -3.34 -6.36
N ILE A 66 -4.20 -3.48 -5.03
CA ILE A 66 -5.05 -4.41 -4.28
C ILE A 66 -6.52 -4.02 -4.42
N LEU A 67 -6.84 -2.73 -4.26
CA LEU A 67 -8.21 -2.22 -4.36
C LEU A 67 -8.79 -2.37 -5.78
N GLU A 68 -7.95 -2.18 -6.81
CA GLU A 68 -8.37 -2.31 -8.21
C GLU A 68 -8.63 -3.79 -8.58
N ASN A 69 -7.65 -4.67 -8.33
CA ASN A 69 -7.80 -6.09 -8.64
C ASN A 69 -6.85 -6.95 -7.79
N ALA A 70 -7.30 -7.27 -6.58
CA ALA A 70 -6.55 -8.12 -5.65
C ALA A 70 -6.22 -9.52 -6.22
N ASP A 71 -7.01 -10.06 -7.15
CA ASP A 71 -6.74 -11.38 -7.74
C ASP A 71 -5.59 -11.36 -8.76
N ALA A 72 -5.27 -10.19 -9.31
CA ALA A 72 -4.08 -9.98 -10.13
C ALA A 72 -2.82 -9.68 -9.32
N VAL A 73 -2.93 -9.53 -7.99
CA VAL A 73 -1.79 -9.33 -7.09
C VAL A 73 -1.38 -10.68 -6.49
N PRO A 74 -0.10 -11.08 -6.55
CA PRO A 74 0.41 -12.26 -5.83
C PRO A 74 0.50 -11.96 -4.33
N LEU A 75 -0.65 -11.90 -3.65
CA LEU A 75 -0.78 -11.42 -2.28
C LEU A 75 0.12 -12.16 -1.28
N SER A 76 0.30 -13.48 -1.45
CA SER A 76 1.17 -14.28 -0.57
C SER A 76 2.62 -13.78 -0.57
N ASP A 77 3.11 -13.26 -1.70
CA ASP A 77 4.47 -12.74 -1.83
C ASP A 77 4.57 -11.26 -1.46
N VAL A 78 3.48 -10.50 -1.67
CA VAL A 78 3.44 -9.04 -1.51
C VAL A 78 3.14 -8.62 -0.06
N LEU A 79 2.19 -9.28 0.60
CA LEU A 79 1.68 -8.86 1.91
C LEU A 79 2.77 -8.75 3.00
N PRO A 80 3.72 -9.69 3.14
CA PRO A 80 4.75 -9.58 4.18
C PRO A 80 5.60 -8.30 4.03
N ALA A 81 6.00 -7.98 2.79
CA ALA A 81 6.80 -6.79 2.51
C ALA A 81 5.97 -5.51 2.64
N TRP A 82 4.75 -5.51 2.11
CA TRP A 82 3.85 -4.37 2.18
C TRP A 82 3.45 -4.02 3.62
N ILE A 83 3.05 -4.99 4.44
CA ILE A 83 2.75 -4.79 5.86
C ILE A 83 4.00 -4.31 6.61
N GLY A 84 5.19 -4.80 6.26
CA GLY A 84 6.44 -4.32 6.82
C GLY A 84 6.75 -2.85 6.49
N ALA A 85 6.14 -2.29 5.44
CA ALA A 85 6.23 -0.86 5.12
C ALA A 85 5.30 0.03 5.93
N LEU A 86 4.33 -0.56 6.63
CA LEU A 86 3.31 0.16 7.40
C LEU A 86 3.69 0.27 8.90
N PRO A 87 3.10 1.22 9.64
CA PRO A 87 2.25 2.31 9.16
C PRO A 87 3.03 3.32 8.32
N ILE A 88 2.31 4.13 7.53
CA ILE A 88 2.85 5.28 6.80
C ILE A 88 3.46 6.26 7.80
N ARG A 89 4.54 6.93 7.41
CA ARG A 89 5.35 7.74 8.34
C ARG A 89 5.47 9.22 7.98
N GLY A 90 5.29 9.57 6.72
CA GLY A 90 5.50 10.91 6.21
C GLY A 90 4.34 11.39 5.35
N ASP A 91 4.03 10.66 4.28
CA ASP A 91 2.95 11.05 3.35
C ASP A 91 1.61 10.44 3.74
N HIS A 92 0.98 11.02 4.76
CA HIS A 92 -0.29 10.54 5.31
C HIS A 92 -1.47 10.57 4.31
N LEU A 93 -1.34 11.19 3.14
CA LEU A 93 -2.35 11.02 2.07
C LEU A 93 -2.44 9.56 1.61
N GLU A 94 -1.34 8.82 1.69
CA GLU A 94 -1.27 7.41 1.33
C GLU A 94 -1.91 6.48 2.38
N ASP A 95 -2.23 6.98 3.58
CA ASP A 95 -2.96 6.20 4.58
C ASP A 95 -4.34 5.78 4.08
N LEU A 96 -5.03 6.67 3.35
CA LEU A 96 -6.40 6.43 2.88
C LEU A 96 -6.50 5.15 2.03
N PRO A 97 -5.79 5.02 0.89
CA PRO A 97 -5.82 3.80 0.11
C PRO A 97 -5.23 2.60 0.88
N VAL A 98 -4.24 2.82 1.74
CA VAL A 98 -3.64 1.73 2.54
C VAL A 98 -4.65 1.08 3.46
N TYR A 99 -5.36 1.86 4.28
CA TYR A 99 -6.30 1.28 5.23
C TYR A 99 -7.61 0.85 4.57
N ASP A 100 -8.00 1.47 3.45
CA ASP A 100 -9.09 0.94 2.61
C ASP A 100 -8.73 -0.44 2.05
N ALA A 101 -7.49 -0.64 1.57
CA ALA A 101 -7.00 -1.94 1.10
C ALA A 101 -6.95 -2.97 2.24
N VAL A 102 -6.49 -2.59 3.43
CA VAL A 102 -6.53 -3.47 4.62
C VAL A 102 -7.96 -3.88 4.94
N CYS A 103 -8.90 -2.92 4.98
CA CYS A 103 -10.31 -3.21 5.23
C CYS A 103 -10.88 -4.13 4.16
N TYR A 104 -10.57 -3.90 2.89
CA TYR A 104 -10.98 -4.76 1.78
C TYR A 104 -10.51 -6.20 1.99
N LEU A 105 -9.22 -6.41 2.29
CA LEU A 105 -8.64 -7.74 2.47
C LEU A 105 -9.29 -8.50 3.64
N LEU A 106 -9.55 -7.81 4.76
CA LEU A 106 -10.20 -8.38 5.94
C LEU A 106 -11.69 -8.68 5.70
N LYS A 107 -12.44 -7.75 5.12
CA LYS A 107 -13.87 -7.92 4.78
C LYS A 107 -14.09 -9.11 3.82
N ASN A 108 -13.19 -9.26 2.84
CA ASN A 108 -13.23 -10.36 1.88
C ASN A 108 -12.59 -11.66 2.38
N LYS A 109 -12.11 -11.70 3.63
CA LYS A 109 -11.53 -12.89 4.28
C LYS A 109 -10.46 -13.56 3.41
N ARG A 110 -9.56 -12.75 2.85
CA ARG A 110 -8.45 -13.24 2.02
C ARG A 110 -7.53 -14.12 2.87
N SER A 111 -7.46 -15.41 2.53
CA SER A 111 -6.68 -16.41 3.25
C SER A 111 -5.19 -16.04 3.35
N GLU A 112 -4.68 -15.29 2.37
CA GLU A 112 -3.31 -14.81 2.29
C GLU A 112 -2.94 -13.88 3.45
N VAL A 113 -3.93 -13.26 4.09
CA VAL A 113 -3.73 -12.38 5.26
C VAL A 113 -3.46 -13.18 6.53
N GLU A 114 -3.94 -14.43 6.64
CA GLU A 114 -3.88 -15.22 7.87
C GLU A 114 -2.45 -15.34 8.43
N ALA A 115 -1.48 -15.58 7.55
CA ALA A 115 -0.08 -15.72 7.91
C ALA A 115 0.55 -14.41 8.45
N CYS A 116 0.01 -13.26 8.05
CA CYS A 116 0.52 -11.94 8.43
C CYS A 116 -0.38 -11.22 9.45
N LEU A 117 -1.47 -11.84 9.88
CA LEU A 117 -2.47 -11.22 10.76
C LEU A 117 -1.88 -10.64 12.06
N PRO A 118 -0.95 -11.31 12.78
CA PRO A 118 -0.36 -10.72 13.98
C PRO A 118 0.42 -9.42 13.69
N ALA A 119 1.16 -9.38 12.58
CA ALA A 119 1.91 -8.19 12.17
C ALA A 119 0.96 -7.06 11.75
N LEU A 120 -0.09 -7.40 10.99
CA LEU A 120 -1.12 -6.46 10.59
C LEU A 120 -1.83 -5.83 11.80
N MET A 121 -2.17 -6.64 12.81
CA MET A 121 -2.82 -6.13 14.02
C MET A 121 -1.91 -5.19 14.82
N ALA A 122 -0.59 -5.45 14.84
CA ALA A 122 0.36 -4.53 15.46
C ALA A 122 0.44 -3.19 14.72
N VAL A 123 0.46 -3.22 13.38
CA VAL A 123 0.40 -2.03 12.53
C VAL A 123 -0.88 -1.25 12.77
N LEU A 124 -2.04 -1.91 12.75
CA LEU A 124 -3.35 -1.27 12.98
C LEU A 124 -3.43 -0.60 14.34
N LYS A 125 -2.93 -1.26 15.39
CA LYS A 125 -2.88 -0.66 16.74
C LYS A 125 -2.01 0.61 16.76
N GLN A 126 -0.87 0.59 16.10
CA GLN A 126 0.02 1.75 16.00
C GLN A 126 -0.67 2.89 15.24
N ALA A 127 -1.20 2.60 14.05
CA ALA A 127 -1.90 3.54 13.19
C ALA A 127 -3.10 4.20 13.88
N MET A 128 -3.95 3.42 14.57
CA MET A 128 -5.12 3.95 15.26
C MET A 128 -4.79 4.80 16.50
N SER A 129 -3.58 4.67 17.03
CA SER A 129 -3.11 5.46 18.17
C SER A 129 -2.44 6.77 17.75
N ASP A 130 -2.10 6.91 16.47
CA ASP A 130 -1.43 8.06 15.91
C ASP A 130 -2.45 9.10 15.42
N PRO A 131 -2.45 10.34 15.96
CA PRO A 131 -3.41 11.37 15.58
C PRO A 131 -3.24 11.88 14.14
N ASP A 132 -2.06 11.70 13.54
CA ASP A 132 -1.76 12.18 12.19
C ASP A 132 -2.19 11.16 11.12
N THR A 133 -2.44 9.91 11.52
CA THR A 133 -2.90 8.86 10.59
C THR A 133 -4.29 9.16 10.07
N LEU A 134 -4.42 9.17 8.74
CA LEU A 134 -5.70 9.40 8.07
C LEU A 134 -6.46 8.09 7.86
N PHE A 135 -7.78 8.17 7.95
CA PHE A 135 -8.67 7.06 7.62
C PHE A 135 -9.88 7.63 6.91
N THR A 136 -10.41 6.91 5.91
CA THR A 136 -11.78 7.16 5.47
C THR A 136 -12.75 6.86 6.62
N GLU A 137 -13.93 7.48 6.61
CA GLU A 137 -14.95 7.23 7.64
C GLU A 137 -15.31 5.74 7.71
N GLU A 138 -15.44 5.08 6.56
CA GLU A 138 -15.74 3.66 6.48
C GLU A 138 -14.63 2.79 7.08
N SER A 139 -13.36 3.07 6.74
CA SER A 139 -12.22 2.33 7.30
C SER A 139 -12.09 2.56 8.80
N ARG A 140 -12.28 3.80 9.28
CA ARG A 140 -12.27 4.13 10.71
C ARG A 140 -13.36 3.35 11.47
N GLN A 141 -14.58 3.34 10.95
CA GLN A 141 -15.70 2.63 11.57
C GLN A 141 -15.46 1.12 11.59
N TYR A 142 -15.00 0.55 10.48
CA TYR A 142 -14.76 -0.89 10.38
C TYR A 142 -13.63 -1.33 11.32
N LEU A 143 -12.47 -0.66 11.28
CA LEU A 143 -11.31 -1.00 12.12
C LEU A 143 -11.60 -0.79 13.61
N GLY A 144 -12.42 0.20 13.97
CA GLY A 144 -12.87 0.40 15.35
C GLY A 144 -13.83 -0.66 15.88
N SER A 145 -14.35 -1.55 15.02
CA SER A 145 -15.24 -2.64 15.40
C SER A 145 -14.54 -4.01 15.53
N LEU A 146 -13.28 -4.10 15.12
CA LEU A 146 -12.44 -5.29 15.24
C LEU A 146 -11.93 -5.46 16.69
#